data_AF-A0A929K991-F1
#
_entry.id   AF-A0A929K991-F1
#
_cell.length_a   1.000
_cell.length_b   1.000
_cell.length_c   1.000
_cell.angle_alpha   90.00
_cell.angle_beta   90.00
_cell.angle_gamma   90.00
#
_symmetry.space_group_name_H-M   'P 1'
#
loop_
_entity.id
_entity.type
_entity.pdbx_description
1 polymer ?
#
loop_
_entity_poly.entity_id
_entity_poly.type
_entity_poly.pdbx_seq_one_letter_code
_entity_poly.pdbx_strand_id
1 'polypeptide(L)' 'QCESCGMPVDEKTTSKFDARYCIHCQDQQSGELASKEQVREGSINAAMQFMGKTRAEAEKMADEMMPKLPRWRE' A
#
# COMPACT_ATOMS: atom_id res chain seq x y z
N GLN A 1 9.62 -4.97 2.05
CA GLN A 1 8.29 -4.37 2.25
C GLN A 1 8.04 -3.41 1.09
N CYS A 2 6.81 -3.30 0.62
CA CYS A 2 6.39 -2.39 -0.44
C CYS A 2 6.62 -0.95 0.00
N GLU A 3 7.33 -0.16 -0.80
CA GLU A 3 7.64 1.24 -0.50
C GLU A 3 6.41 2.16 -0.52
N SER A 4 5.29 1.72 -1.13
CA SER A 4 4.02 2.47 -1.20
C SER A 4 3.08 2.16 -0.02
N CYS A 5 2.91 0.91 0.37
CA CYS A 5 1.87 0.51 1.34
C CYS A 5 2.38 -0.25 2.57
N GLY A 6 3.69 -0.49 2.66
CA GLY A 6 4.29 -1.22 3.79
C GLY A 6 4.02 -2.73 3.79
N MET A 7 3.17 -3.24 2.89
CA MET A 7 2.89 -4.68 2.79
C MET A 7 4.20 -5.47 2.55
N PRO A 8 4.43 -6.61 3.21
CA PRO A 8 5.52 -7.51 2.85
C PRO A 8 5.50 -7.84 1.36
N VAL A 9 6.68 -7.95 0.75
CA VAL A 9 6.84 -8.38 -0.64
C VAL A 9 7.57 -9.72 -0.62
N ASP A 10 7.06 -10.67 -1.39
CA ASP A 10 7.56 -12.03 -1.57
C ASP A 10 7.36 -12.46 -3.04
N GLU A 11 7.69 -13.71 -3.38
CA GLU A 11 7.58 -14.22 -4.75
C GLU A 11 6.19 -14.06 -5.40
N LYS A 12 5.11 -14.00 -4.60
CA LYS A 12 3.73 -13.91 -5.09
C LYS A 12 3.21 -12.48 -5.14
N THR A 13 3.76 -11.62 -4.30
CA THR A 13 3.25 -10.26 -4.07
C THR A 13 4.16 -9.18 -4.62
N THR A 14 5.39 -9.51 -5.01
CA THR A 14 6.33 -8.57 -5.64
C THR A 14 5.87 -8.21 -7.05
N SER A 15 5.92 -6.92 -7.41
CA SER A 15 5.62 -6.51 -8.78
C SER A 15 6.65 -7.05 -9.78
N LYS A 16 6.20 -7.42 -10.99
CA LYS A 16 7.09 -7.80 -12.09
C LYS A 16 7.94 -6.65 -12.64
N PHE A 17 7.56 -5.39 -12.36
CA PHE A 17 8.21 -4.21 -12.91
C PHE A 17 9.28 -3.64 -11.99
N ASP A 18 9.06 -3.67 -10.67
CA ASP A 18 9.99 -3.15 -9.68
C ASP A 18 9.81 -3.86 -8.34
N ALA A 19 10.88 -4.50 -7.86
CA ALA A 19 10.85 -5.32 -6.65
C ALA A 19 10.59 -4.53 -5.35
N ARG A 20 10.67 -3.20 -5.41
CA ARG A 20 10.34 -2.31 -4.29
C ARG A 20 8.84 -2.20 -4.03
N TYR A 21 8.00 -2.61 -4.98
CA TYR A 21 6.55 -2.47 -4.92
C TYR A 21 5.84 -3.81 -4.97
N CYS A 22 4.64 -3.85 -4.39
CA CYS A 22 3.77 -5.01 -4.49
C CYS A 22 2.82 -4.91 -5.70
N ILE A 23 2.26 -6.05 -6.08
CA ILE A 23 1.28 -6.19 -7.18
C ILE A 23 0.01 -5.33 -7.02
N HIS A 24 -0.27 -4.84 -5.82
CA HIS A 24 -1.43 -3.99 -5.54
C HIS A 24 -1.11 -2.49 -5.63
N CYS A 25 0.17 -2.10 -5.58
CA CYS A 25 0.59 -0.70 -5.63
C CYS A 25 1.20 -0.31 -6.98
N GLN A 26 1.47 -1.28 -7.84
CA GLN A 26 1.89 -1.07 -9.21
C GLN A 26 0.95 -1.88 -10.11
N ASP A 27 0.48 -1.29 -11.20
CA ASP A 27 -0.33 -1.98 -12.18
C ASP A 27 0.53 -3.03 -12.92
N GLN A 28 0.07 -4.28 -12.96
CA GLN A 28 0.84 -5.39 -13.54
C GLN A 28 0.73 -5.48 -15.07
N GLN A 29 0.06 -4.54 -15.73
CA GLN A 29 -0.02 -4.41 -17.19
C GLN A 29 0.75 -3.18 -17.68
N SER A 30 0.47 -1.99 -17.13
CA SER A 30 1.10 -0.73 -17.53
C SER A 30 2.39 -0.43 -16.77
N GLY A 31 2.57 -0.97 -15.57
CA GLY A 31 3.68 -0.64 -14.67
C GLY A 31 3.50 0.69 -13.94
N GLU A 32 2.36 1.35 -14.10
CA GLU A 32 2.07 2.60 -13.39
C GLU A 32 1.85 2.36 -11.90
N LEU A 33 2.35 3.27 -11.08
CA LEU A 33 2.22 3.20 -9.64
C LEU A 33 0.95 3.91 -9.20
N ALA A 34 0.22 3.30 -8.27
CA ALA A 34 -0.99 3.87 -7.69
C ALA A 34 -0.70 5.22 -7.02
N SER A 35 -1.68 6.13 -7.09
CA SER A 35 -1.61 7.43 -6.45
C SER A 35 -1.59 7.30 -4.92
N LYS A 36 -1.22 8.39 -4.24
CA LYS A 36 -1.26 8.44 -2.77
C LYS A 36 -2.68 8.21 -2.25
N GLU A 37 -3.72 8.77 -2.86
CA GLU A 37 -5.10 8.52 -2.44
C GLU A 37 -5.52 7.06 -2.66
N GLN A 38 -5.16 6.47 -3.80
CA GLN A 38 -5.49 5.07 -4.10
C GLN A 38 -4.84 4.11 -3.10
N VAL A 39 -3.57 4.34 -2.77
CA VAL A 39 -2.85 3.53 -1.77
C VAL A 39 -3.42 3.74 -0.37
N ARG A 40 -3.82 4.97 -0.02
CA ARG A 40 -4.51 5.28 1.24
C ARG A 40 -5.81 4.50 1.37
N GLU A 41 -6.69 4.58 0.38
CA GLU A 41 -7.98 3.88 0.40
C GLU A 41 -7.80 2.36 0.40
N GLY A 42 -6.83 1.83 -0.36
CA GLY A 42 -6.47 0.42 -0.32
C GLY A 42 -6.00 -0.05 1.07
N SER A 43 -5.21 0.78 1.76
CA SER A 43 -4.72 0.50 3.12
C SER A 43 -5.86 0.51 4.14
N ILE A 44 -6.81 1.46 4.00
CA ILE A 44 -8.02 1.54 4.83
C ILE A 44 -8.86 0.28 4.65
N ASN A 45 -9.15 -0.10 3.41
CA ASN A 45 -9.94 -1.29 3.10
C ASN A 45 -9.28 -2.56 3.62
N ALA A 46 -7.95 -2.68 3.51
CA ALA A 46 -7.21 -3.81 4.05
C ALA A 46 -7.30 -3.88 5.59
N ALA A 47 -7.13 -2.76 6.29
CA ALA A 47 -7.25 -2.72 7.75
C ALA A 47 -8.67 -3.06 8.22
N MET A 48 -9.70 -2.61 7.52
CA MET A 48 -11.08 -2.97 7.81
C MET A 48 -11.32 -4.47 7.59
N GLN A 49 -10.92 -5.00 6.43
CA GLN A 49 -11.21 -6.38 6.03
C GLN A 49 -10.41 -7.42 6.84
N PHE A 50 -9.12 -7.16 7.07
CA PHE A 50 -8.21 -8.17 7.63
C PHE A 50 -7.90 -7.96 9.11
N MET A 51 -8.09 -6.74 9.63
CA MET A 51 -7.80 -6.42 11.04
C MET A 51 -9.07 -6.09 11.85
N GLY A 52 -10.25 -6.15 11.22
CA GLY A 52 -11.54 -5.89 11.87
C GLY A 52 -11.70 -4.45 12.37
N LYS A 53 -10.95 -3.51 11.79
CA LYS A 53 -10.99 -2.09 12.19
C LYS A 53 -12.23 -1.39 11.66
N THR A 54 -12.73 -0.44 12.43
CA THR A 54 -13.69 0.55 11.91
C THR A 54 -13.01 1.44 10.87
N ARG A 55 -13.81 2.09 10.01
CA ARG A 55 -13.25 3.02 9.02
C ARG A 55 -12.41 4.14 9.65
N ALA A 56 -12.87 4.71 10.76
CA ALA A 56 -12.15 5.77 11.46
C ALA A 56 -10.79 5.30 12.02
N GLU A 57 -10.73 4.10 12.60
CA GLU A 57 -9.45 3.52 13.05
C GLU A 57 -8.52 3.22 11.87
N ALA A 58 -9.06 2.67 10.78
CA ALA A 58 -8.31 2.34 9.58
C ALA A 58 -7.75 3.60 8.88
N GLU A 59 -8.54 4.67 8.80
CA GLU A 59 -8.11 5.98 8.28
C GLU A 59 -6.95 6.53 9.11
N LYS A 60 -7.11 6.56 10.45
CA LYS A 60 -6.04 7.00 11.35
C LYS A 60 -4.77 6.17 11.16
N MET A 61 -4.89 4.85 11.06
CA MET A 61 -3.75 3.97 10.83
C MET A 61 -3.05 4.25 9.49
N ALA A 62 -3.81 4.42 8.41
CA ALA A 62 -3.25 4.74 7.09
C ALA A 62 -2.51 6.08 7.12
N ASP A 63 -3.12 7.11 7.71
CA ASP A 63 -2.55 8.46 7.79
C ASP A 63 -1.29 8.54 8.67
N GLU A 64 -1.20 7.72 9.72
CA GLU A 64 -0.01 7.61 10.57
C GLU A 64 1.11 6.76 9.95
N MET A 65 0.77 5.80 9.10
CA MET A 65 1.73 4.88 8.46
C MET A 65 2.32 5.47 7.19
N MET A 66 1.48 5.98 6.29
CA MET A 66 1.89 6.35 4.94
C MET A 66 3.07 7.33 4.88
N PRO A 67 3.12 8.43 5.66
CA PRO A 67 4.27 9.35 5.64
C PRO A 67 5.61 8.71 6.03
N LYS A 68 5.56 7.56 6.72
CA LYS A 68 6.76 6.81 7.12
C LYS A 68 7.26 5.86 6.04
N LEU A 69 6.54 5.67 4.94
CA LEU A 69 6.95 4.74 3.89
C LEU A 69 7.85 5.42 2.85
N PRO A 70 8.90 4.74 2.34
CA PRO A 70 9.93 5.38 1.51
C PRO A 70 9.42 6.19 0.32
N ARG A 71 8.34 5.74 -0.35
CA ARG A 71 7.78 6.45 -1.50
C ARG A 71 7.19 7.82 -1.16
N TRP A 72 6.73 8.00 0.07
CA TRP A 72 5.98 9.19 0.50
C TRP A 72 6.76 10.09 1.45
N ARG A 73 8.01 9.71 1.77
CA ARG A 73 8.95 10.61 2.44
C ARG A 73 9.45 11.60 1.40
N GLU A 74 9.31 12.88 1.68
CA GLU A 74 10.03 13.95 0.97
C GLU A 74 11.53 13.87 1.28
#